data_AF-A0A7Z0ISI0-F1
#
_entry.id   AF-A0A7Z0ISI0-F1
#
_cell.length_a   1.000
_cell.length_b   1.000
_cell.length_c   1.000
_cell.angle_alpha   90.00
_cell.angle_beta   90.00
_cell.angle_gamma   90.00
#
_symmetry.space_group_name_H-M   'P 1'
#
loop_
_entity.id
_entity.type
_entity.pdbx_description
1 polymer ?
#
loop_
_entity_poly.entity_id
_entity_poly.type
_entity_poly.pdbx_seq_one_letter_code
_entity_poly.pdbx_strand_id
1 'polypeptide(L)' 'MTDTATEQSPRADAAHEHGWLTESSHQTSEGRVLYVRCTRCGVRRVDLQPHPLLPPQSLSRDCG' A
#
# COMPACT_ATOMS: atom_id res chain seq x y z
N MET A 1 6.60 4.98 26.13
CA MET A 1 7.71 4.55 25.26
C MET A 1 7.05 3.89 24.06
N THR A 2 7.18 4.55 22.90
CA THR A 2 6.65 4.20 21.56
C THR A 2 5.13 4.06 21.38
N ASP A 3 4.57 5.19 20.92
CA ASP A 3 3.35 5.37 20.14
C ASP A 3 3.39 4.45 18.90
N THR A 4 2.62 3.36 18.90
CA THR A 4 2.41 2.55 17.70
C THR A 4 1.34 3.22 16.85
N ALA A 5 1.70 4.34 16.23
CA ALA A 5 0.93 4.93 15.15
C ALA A 5 0.84 3.96 13.98
N THR A 6 -0.28 3.28 13.83
CA THR A 6 -0.80 2.93 12.50
C THR A 6 -2.32 3.13 12.49
N GLU A 7 -2.75 4.26 13.06
CA GLU A 7 -3.95 4.92 12.56
C GLU A 7 -3.52 5.67 11.29
N GLN A 8 -4.18 5.36 10.17
CA GLN A 8 -4.74 6.36 9.27
C GLN A 8 -5.38 5.65 8.08
N SER A 9 -6.65 5.31 8.26
CA SER A 9 -7.65 5.42 7.18
C SER A 9 -8.19 6.84 7.21
N PRO A 10 -7.80 7.74 6.29
CA PRO A 10 -8.68 8.82 5.88
C PRO A 10 -9.56 8.25 4.77
N ARG A 11 -10.82 8.00 5.14
CA ARG A 11 -11.93 7.70 4.24
C ARG A 11 -12.24 8.95 3.41
N ALA A 12 -11.38 9.29 2.44
CA ALA A 12 -11.59 10.35 1.45
C ALA A 12 -10.43 10.37 0.44
N ASP A 13 -10.31 9.38 -0.44
CA ASP A 13 -9.50 9.61 -1.65
C ASP A 13 -10.40 9.90 -2.84
N ALA A 14 -10.46 11.18 -3.15
CA ALA A 14 -11.30 11.74 -4.19
C ALA A 14 -10.85 11.24 -5.57
N ALA A 15 -11.57 10.29 -6.15
CA ALA A 15 -11.91 10.18 -7.58
C ALA A 15 -10.84 10.62 -8.61
N HIS A 16 -9.60 10.16 -8.49
CA HIS A 16 -8.60 10.34 -9.55
C HIS A 16 -7.75 9.10 -9.73
N GLU A 17 -7.20 8.92 -10.93
CA GLU A 17 -6.27 7.84 -11.20
C GLU A 17 -4.98 8.05 -10.42
N HIS A 18 -4.69 7.12 -9.53
CA HIS A 18 -3.50 7.18 -8.68
C HIS A 18 -2.25 6.74 -9.44
N GLY A 19 -1.29 7.66 -9.56
CA GLY A 19 0.08 7.35 -9.93
C GLY A 19 0.86 6.78 -8.74
N TRP A 20 0.83 5.47 -8.57
CA TRP A 20 1.51 4.75 -7.48
C TRP A 20 3.02 4.66 -7.70
N LEU A 21 3.80 5.03 -6.69
CA LEU A 21 5.25 4.93 -6.67
C LEU A 21 5.70 4.10 -5.45
N THR A 22 6.52 3.08 -5.68
CA THR A 22 7.06 2.24 -4.61
C THR A 22 8.10 3.02 -3.80
N GLU A 23 7.83 3.21 -2.51
CA GLU A 23 8.79 3.79 -1.57
C GLU A 23 9.77 2.72 -1.09
N SER A 24 9.23 1.56 -0.71
CA SER A 24 9.99 0.46 -0.14
C SER A 24 9.41 -0.88 -0.55
N SER A 25 10.29 -1.86 -0.74
CA SER A 25 9.91 -3.25 -0.98
C SER A 25 10.61 -4.16 0.01
N HIS A 26 9.85 -5.00 0.70
CA HIS A 26 10.37 -5.94 1.68
C HIS A 26 10.04 -7.37 1.27
N GLN A 27 11.03 -8.25 1.29
CA GLN A 27 10.82 -9.68 1.10
C GLN A 27 10.36 -10.29 2.42
N THR A 28 9.24 -11.01 2.39
CA THR A 28 8.68 -11.77 3.51
C THR A 28 8.44 -13.22 3.06
N SER A 29 8.09 -14.10 4.00
CA SER A 29 7.76 -15.51 3.70
C SER A 29 6.50 -15.67 2.83
N GLU A 30 5.61 -14.67 2.84
CA GLU A 30 4.35 -14.64 2.07
C GLU A 30 4.56 -14.07 0.65
N GLY A 31 5.74 -13.52 0.35
CA GLY A 31 6.04 -12.86 -0.90
C GLY A 31 6.77 -11.53 -0.69
N ARG A 32 6.65 -10.62 -1.65
CA ARG A 32 7.22 -9.27 -1.56
C ARG A 32 6.13 -8.28 -1.21
N VAL A 33 6.28 -7.62 -0.06
CA VAL A 33 5.42 -6.52 0.35
C VAL A 33 5.96 -5.22 -0.23
N LEU A 34 5.12 -4.50 -0.95
CA LEU A 34 5.41 -3.22 -1.59
C LEU A 34 4.64 -2.13 -0.87
N TYR A 35 5.37 -1.19 -0.29
CA TYR A 35 4.80 0.05 0.23
C TYR A 35 4.82 1.07 -0.90
N VAL A 36 3.64 1.41 -1.41
CA VAL A 36 3.46 2.36 -2.50
C VAL A 36 2.75 3.61 -1.98
N ARG A 37 3.13 4.77 -2.52
CA ARG A 37 2.45 6.04 -2.27
C ARG A 37 1.99 6.66 -3.56
N CYS A 38 0.86 7.35 -3.53
CA CYS A 38 0.47 8.19 -4.64
C CYS A 38 1.34 9.45 -4.65
N THR A 39 1.90 9.76 -5.81
CA THR A 39 2.70 10.97 -6.02
C THR A 39 1.87 12.25 -5.95
N ARG A 40 0.55 12.17 -6.10
CA ARG A 40 -0.36 13.31 -6.15
C ARG A 40 -1.02 13.64 -4.81
N CYS A 41 -1.75 12.68 -4.24
CA CYS A 41 -2.47 12.89 -2.98
C CYS A 41 -1.68 12.46 -1.73
N GLY A 42 -0.56 11.74 -1.89
CA GLY A 42 0.24 11.25 -0.77
C GLY A 42 -0.38 10.06 -0.04
N VAL A 43 -1.49 9.50 -0.53
CA VAL A 43 -2.09 8.29 0.04
C VAL A 43 -1.11 7.13 -0.07
N ARG A 44 -1.07 6.29 0.97
CA ARG A 44 -0.21 5.11 1.02
C ARG A 44 -1.05 3.85 0.90
N ARG A 45 -0.56 2.89 0.13
CA ARG A 45 -1.16 1.58 -0.08
C ARG A 45 -0.09 0.52 0.09
N VAL A 46 -0.50 -0.64 0.59
CA VAL A 46 0.38 -1.80 0.72
C VAL A 46 -0.09 -2.84 -0.27
N ASP A 47 0.80 -3.26 -1.15
CA ASP A 47 0.54 -4.34 -2.09
C ASP A 47 1.40 -5.56 -1.75
N LEU A 48 0.82 -6.75 -1.82
CA LEU A 48 1.53 -8.02 -1.68
C LEU A 48 1.70 -8.63 -3.06
N GLN A 49 2.96 -8.85 -3.43
CA GLN A 49 3.33 -9.61 -4.60
C GLN A 49 3.78 -11.02 -4.15
N PRO A 50 2.90 -12.03 -4.20
CA PRO A 50 3.25 -13.39 -3.77
C PRO A 50 4.33 -14.00 -4.67
N HIS A 51 4.38 -13.62 -5.94
CA HIS A 51 5.42 -14.04 -6.90
C HIS A 51 5.82 -12.89 -7.82
N PRO A 52 7.10 -12.78 -8.22
CA PRO A 52 7.59 -11.68 -9.06
C PRO A 52 6.98 -11.65 -10.46
N LEU A 53 6.46 -12.79 -10.93
CA LEU A 53 5.76 -12.93 -12.21
C LEU A 53 4.26 -12.64 -12.11
N LEU A 54 3.72 -12.48 -10.90
CA LEU A 54 2.32 -12.15 -10.67
C LEU A 54 2.17 -10.65 -10.37
N PRO A 55 1.07 -10.04 -10.84
CA PRO A 55 0.80 -8.65 -10.50
C PRO A 55 0.62 -8.52 -8.97
N PRO A 56 1.16 -7.44 -8.37
CA PRO A 56 0.97 -7.18 -6.95
C PRO A 56 -0.52 -6.99 -6.63
N GLN A 57 -0.98 -7.66 -5.58
CA GLN A 57 -2.35 -7.58 -5.10
C GLN A 57 -2.43 -6.56 -3.97
N SER A 58 -3.38 -5.63 -4.05
CA SER A 58 -3.55 -4.68 -2.96
C SER A 58 -4.11 -5.36 -1.71
N LEU A 59 -3.41 -5.20 -0.58
CA LEU A 59 -3.85 -5.70 0.72
C LEU A 59 -4.81 -4.74 1.42
N SER A 60 -5.06 -3.55 0.84
CA SER A 60 -6.06 -2.62 1.35
C SER A 60 -7.44 -3.23 1.16
N ARG A 61 -7.97 -3.80 2.25
CA ARG A 61 -9.36 -4.22 2.37
C ARG A 61 -10.27 -3.08 1.97
N ASP A 62 -11.11 -3.32 0.97
CA ASP A 62 -12.41 -2.65 0.88
C ASP A 62 -13.18 -3.05 2.15
N CYS A 63 -13.04 -2.24 3.21
CA CYS A 63 -13.92 -2.35 4.36
C CYS A 63 -15.25 -1.74 3.93
N GLY A 64 -16.15 -2.60 3.45
CA GLY A 64 -17.56 -2.28 3.20
C GLY A 64 -18.24 -1.59 4.38
#